data_AF-A0A7Y5XX53-F1
#
_entry.id   AF-A0A7Y5XX53-F1
#
_cell.length_a   1.000
_cell.length_b   1.000
_cell.length_c   1.000
_cell.angle_alpha   90.00
_cell.angle_beta   90.00
_cell.angle_gamma   90.00
#
_symmetry.space_group_name_H-M   'P 1'
#
loop_
_entity.id
_entity.type
_entity.pdbx_description
1 polymer ?
#
loop_
_entity_poly.entity_id
_entity_poly.type
_entity_poly.pdbx_seq_one_letter_code
_entity_poly.pdbx_strand_id
1 'polypeptide(L)'
;AAVPGEWDWSLPVVGETWDGFLNDINGFHVQREHVFAALEAAADGPVAEGSVGGGTGMVCHGFKGGIGTSSRVVEDGWTVGVLVQANHGRRLRLRVDGVPVGELIGPEVVPLPESGAGEGAGSIIVLVATDAPLEPGQCERVARRVAFGIARSGGMGERSSGDFALCLATGNANLEETSPEVPLRMLNDGRIDALYEATIDAVEESILNAMLASDTMTGRSGRVVHALPPDLLAAAMRQASGSSTTSST
;
A
#
# COMPACT_ATOMS: atom_id res chain seq x y z
N ALA A 1 -31.12 5.94 9.05
CA ALA A 1 -30.82 6.42 7.69
C ALA A 1 -30.95 7.93 7.69
N ALA A 2 -29.86 8.65 7.38
CA ALA A 2 -29.85 10.11 7.36
C ALA A 2 -30.88 10.65 6.36
N VAL A 3 -31.56 11.75 6.72
CA VAL A 3 -32.57 12.40 5.87
C VAL A 3 -31.85 13.21 4.79
N PRO A 4 -32.16 13.03 3.49
CA PRO A 4 -31.57 13.85 2.44
C PRO A 4 -31.88 15.34 2.65
N GLY A 5 -30.86 16.17 2.85
CA GLY A 5 -30.99 17.63 3.00
C GLY A 5 -30.72 18.18 4.39
N GLU A 6 -30.53 17.34 5.41
CA GLU A 6 -29.87 17.76 6.65
C GLU A 6 -28.36 17.80 6.43
N TRP A 7 -27.77 18.98 6.65
CA TRP A 7 -26.32 19.13 6.63
C TRP A 7 -25.74 18.52 7.90
N ASP A 8 -25.54 17.20 7.90
CA ASP A 8 -24.64 16.59 8.87
C ASP A 8 -23.21 17.06 8.56
N TRP A 9 -22.56 17.63 9.57
CA TRP A 9 -21.15 18.04 9.48
C TRP A 9 -20.30 16.82 9.12
N SER A 10 -19.75 16.81 7.90
CA SER A 10 -19.01 15.67 7.36
C SER A 10 -17.50 15.91 7.38
N LEU A 11 -16.74 14.93 7.86
CA LEU A 11 -15.28 14.93 7.90
C LEU A 11 -14.73 13.73 7.10
N PRO A 12 -14.82 13.77 5.75
CA PRO A 12 -14.32 12.67 4.92
C PRO A 12 -12.79 12.56 5.04
N VAL A 13 -12.30 11.32 5.05
CA VAL A 13 -10.86 11.03 5.05
C VAL A 13 -10.38 10.87 3.61
N VAL A 14 -9.43 11.70 3.19
CA VAL A 14 -8.84 11.67 1.85
C VAL A 14 -7.33 11.69 1.97
N GLY A 15 -6.66 10.73 1.32
CA GLY A 15 -5.20 10.68 1.19
C GLY A 15 -4.79 10.79 -0.28
N GLU A 16 -3.51 11.09 -0.52
CA GLU A 16 -2.97 11.23 -1.87
C GLU A 16 -1.55 10.67 -1.98
N THR A 17 -1.18 10.34 -3.21
CA THR A 17 0.22 10.26 -3.63
C THR A 17 0.36 11.01 -4.95
N TRP A 18 1.57 11.48 -5.26
CA TRP A 18 1.80 12.37 -6.40
C TRP A 18 2.10 11.63 -7.72
N ASP A 19 1.26 11.79 -8.75
CA ASP A 19 1.39 11.12 -10.07
C ASP A 19 1.87 12.02 -11.21
N GLY A 20 2.32 13.24 -10.93
CA GLY A 20 2.62 14.26 -11.96
C GLY A 20 3.77 13.93 -12.92
N PHE A 21 4.46 12.80 -12.74
CA PHE A 21 5.37 12.28 -13.75
C PHE A 21 4.61 11.73 -14.96
N LEU A 22 3.63 10.86 -14.75
CA LEU A 22 2.81 10.23 -15.79
C LEU A 22 1.52 11.02 -16.10
N ASN A 23 1.01 11.78 -15.13
CA ASN A 23 -0.24 12.52 -15.23
C ASN A 23 -0.03 14.03 -15.45
N ASP A 24 -1.03 14.69 -16.04
CA ASP A 24 -1.17 16.15 -15.97
C ASP A 24 -1.84 16.57 -14.65
N ILE A 25 -1.11 16.45 -13.56
CA ILE A 25 -1.66 16.65 -12.20
C ILE A 25 -2.24 18.07 -11.98
N ASN A 26 -1.69 19.08 -12.66
CA ASN A 26 -2.15 20.47 -12.58
C ASN A 26 -3.38 20.75 -13.46
N GLY A 27 -3.83 19.79 -14.26
CA GLY A 27 -5.02 19.92 -15.10
C GLY A 27 -6.33 19.63 -14.37
N PHE A 28 -6.27 19.14 -13.11
CA PHE A 28 -7.44 18.86 -12.26
C PHE A 28 -8.47 17.98 -12.96
N HIS A 29 -8.01 16.89 -13.59
CA HIS A 29 -8.84 16.02 -14.44
C HIS A 29 -9.79 15.09 -13.67
N VAL A 30 -9.54 14.85 -12.38
CA VAL A 30 -10.48 14.09 -11.52
C VAL A 30 -11.69 14.97 -11.22
N GLN A 31 -12.86 14.56 -11.72
CA GLN A 31 -14.14 15.23 -11.50
C GLN A 31 -14.97 14.50 -10.44
N ARG A 32 -16.00 15.19 -9.94
CA ARG A 32 -16.97 14.67 -8.98
C ARG A 32 -17.60 13.35 -9.43
N GLU A 33 -17.89 13.21 -10.72
CA GLU A 33 -18.49 12.02 -11.32
C GLU A 33 -17.58 10.80 -11.20
N HIS A 34 -16.26 10.98 -11.25
CA HIS A 34 -15.32 9.90 -11.05
C HIS A 34 -15.32 9.41 -9.59
N VAL A 35 -15.46 10.32 -8.63
CA VAL A 35 -15.57 9.98 -7.20
C VAL A 35 -16.85 9.20 -6.92
N PHE A 36 -17.99 9.65 -7.45
CA PHE A 36 -19.25 8.94 -7.27
C PHE A 36 -19.25 7.57 -7.97
N ALA A 37 -18.68 7.47 -9.17
CA ALA A 37 -18.53 6.18 -9.84
C ALA A 37 -17.68 5.20 -9.02
N ALA A 38 -16.61 5.67 -8.36
CA ALA A 38 -15.80 4.84 -7.48
C ALA A 38 -16.57 4.39 -6.21
N LEU A 39 -17.39 5.27 -5.63
CA LEU A 39 -18.25 4.93 -4.49
C LEU A 39 -19.32 3.90 -4.86
N GLU A 40 -19.95 4.06 -6.02
CA GLU A 40 -20.98 3.14 -6.53
C GLU A 40 -20.41 1.78 -6.94
N ALA A 41 -19.15 1.74 -7.39
CA ALA A 41 -18.46 0.51 -7.77
C ALA A 41 -17.86 -0.27 -6.58
N ALA A 42 -17.88 0.30 -5.37
CA ALA A 42 -17.33 -0.35 -4.19
C ALA A 42 -18.10 -1.65 -3.87
N ALA A 43 -17.38 -2.77 -3.80
CA ALA A 43 -17.94 -4.09 -3.56
C ALA A 43 -16.96 -4.99 -2.81
N ASP A 44 -17.49 -6.02 -2.15
CA ASP A 44 -16.70 -7.10 -1.56
C ASP A 44 -16.09 -8.00 -2.65
N GLY A 45 -15.09 -8.79 -2.28
CA GLY A 45 -14.47 -9.79 -3.15
C GLY A 45 -13.08 -9.36 -3.65
N PRO A 46 -12.61 -9.93 -4.78
CA PRO A 46 -11.30 -9.59 -5.34
C PRO A 46 -11.19 -8.10 -5.67
N VAL A 47 -10.09 -7.48 -5.23
CA VAL A 47 -9.78 -6.09 -5.50
C VAL A 47 -8.86 -6.00 -6.72
N ALA A 48 -9.15 -5.09 -7.65
CA ALA A 48 -8.26 -4.83 -8.77
C ALA A 48 -6.97 -4.15 -8.29
N GLU A 49 -5.83 -4.61 -8.79
CA GLU A 49 -4.50 -4.12 -8.41
C GLU A 49 -3.76 -3.49 -9.60
N GLY A 50 -2.61 -2.88 -9.32
CA GLY A 50 -1.76 -2.22 -10.29
C GLY A 50 -2.24 -0.83 -10.68
N SER A 51 -2.27 -0.55 -11.97
CA SER A 51 -2.50 0.79 -12.54
C SER A 51 -3.99 1.15 -12.62
N VAL A 52 -4.68 1.12 -11.47
CA VAL A 52 -6.12 1.37 -11.35
C VAL A 52 -6.43 2.43 -10.30
N GLY A 53 -7.59 3.10 -10.41
CA GLY A 53 -8.06 4.10 -9.45
C GLY A 53 -7.02 5.18 -9.18
N GLY A 54 -6.79 5.50 -7.91
CA GLY A 54 -5.75 6.45 -7.50
C GLY A 54 -4.32 5.98 -7.82
N GLY A 55 -4.08 4.67 -7.98
CA GLY A 55 -2.78 4.10 -8.34
C GLY A 55 -2.38 4.25 -9.81
N THR A 56 -3.28 4.74 -10.67
CA THR A 56 -3.12 4.73 -12.14
C THR A 56 -1.77 5.29 -12.60
N GLY A 57 -1.37 6.47 -12.14
CA GLY A 57 -0.14 7.15 -12.57
C GLY A 57 1.08 6.91 -11.68
N MET A 58 1.03 5.95 -10.75
CA MET A 58 2.04 5.82 -9.70
C MET A 58 3.29 5.03 -10.12
N VAL A 59 4.42 5.32 -9.44
CA VAL A 59 5.76 4.76 -9.68
C VAL A 59 6.35 4.31 -8.35
N CYS A 60 6.75 3.04 -8.25
CA CYS A 60 7.32 2.47 -7.03
C CYS A 60 8.67 1.80 -7.31
N HIS A 61 9.71 2.17 -6.54
CA HIS A 61 11.09 1.71 -6.73
C HIS A 61 11.60 1.87 -8.17
N GLY A 62 11.16 2.91 -8.87
CA GLY A 62 11.49 3.17 -10.27
C GLY A 62 10.87 2.19 -11.28
N PHE A 63 9.98 1.30 -10.85
CA PHE A 63 9.06 0.55 -11.72
C PHE A 63 7.67 1.17 -11.64
N LYS A 64 6.74 0.67 -12.46
CA LYS A 64 5.32 1.03 -12.32
C LYS A 64 4.83 0.57 -10.95
N GLY A 65 4.23 1.49 -10.20
CA GLY A 65 3.54 1.22 -8.94
C GLY A 65 2.03 1.34 -9.12
N GLY A 66 1.28 1.40 -8.02
CA GLY A 66 -0.17 1.48 -8.10
C GLY A 66 -0.87 1.00 -6.84
N ILE A 67 -2.06 0.41 -7.03
CA ILE A 67 -2.83 -0.20 -5.95
C ILE A 67 -2.33 -1.62 -5.71
N GLY A 68 -2.16 -2.01 -4.45
CA GLY A 68 -1.93 -3.41 -4.10
C GLY A 68 -2.61 -3.76 -2.78
N THR A 69 -2.90 -5.02 -2.58
CA THR A 69 -3.58 -5.52 -1.40
C THR A 69 -3.10 -6.91 -1.02
N SER A 70 -3.20 -7.22 0.26
CA SER A 70 -2.95 -8.54 0.82
C SER A 70 -3.68 -8.66 2.16
N SER A 71 -3.84 -9.88 2.65
CA SER A 71 -4.41 -10.14 3.96
C SER A 71 -3.74 -11.30 4.66
N ARG A 72 -3.90 -11.37 5.98
CA ARG A 72 -3.49 -12.47 6.84
C ARG A 72 -4.62 -12.81 7.79
N VAL A 73 -4.82 -14.10 8.04
CA VAL A 73 -5.66 -14.58 9.14
C VAL A 73 -4.72 -15.02 10.26
N VAL A 74 -4.85 -14.43 11.44
CA VAL A 74 -4.03 -14.79 12.61
C VAL A 74 -4.62 -16.02 13.32
N GLU A 75 -3.83 -16.68 14.17
CA GLU A 75 -4.25 -17.90 14.88
C GLU A 75 -5.54 -17.73 15.69
N ASP A 76 -5.80 -16.51 16.20
CA ASP A 76 -7.01 -16.14 16.94
C ASP A 76 -8.27 -15.98 16.07
N GLY A 77 -8.16 -16.23 14.76
CA GLY A 77 -9.27 -16.18 13.81
C GLY A 77 -9.59 -14.79 13.26
N TRP A 78 -8.93 -13.75 13.74
CA TRP A 78 -9.04 -12.40 13.20
C TRP A 78 -8.28 -12.26 11.87
N THR A 79 -8.77 -11.37 11.02
CA THR A 79 -8.17 -11.01 9.75
C THR A 79 -7.53 -9.64 9.85
N VAL A 80 -6.34 -9.48 9.26
CA VAL A 80 -5.73 -8.19 8.94
C VAL A 80 -5.68 -8.07 7.43
N GLY A 81 -6.40 -7.10 6.87
CA GLY A 81 -6.34 -6.72 5.46
C GLY A 81 -5.55 -5.43 5.29
N VAL A 82 -4.78 -5.33 4.22
CA VAL A 82 -3.99 -4.15 3.86
C VAL A 82 -4.30 -3.75 2.43
N LEU A 83 -4.48 -2.45 2.20
CA LEU A 83 -4.52 -1.85 0.87
C LEU A 83 -3.51 -0.70 0.81
N VAL A 84 -2.66 -0.69 -0.22
CA VAL A 84 -1.64 0.33 -0.44
C VAL A 84 -1.87 1.07 -1.76
N GLN A 85 -1.54 2.36 -1.77
CA GLN A 85 -1.23 3.10 -2.99
C GLN A 85 0.27 3.37 -3.02
N ALA A 86 1.03 2.52 -3.72
CA ALA A 86 2.48 2.50 -3.73
C ALA A 86 3.05 3.44 -4.80
N ASN A 87 3.67 4.54 -4.36
CA ASN A 87 4.31 5.52 -5.22
C ASN A 87 5.66 5.99 -4.62
N HIS A 88 6.45 5.09 -4.03
CA HIS A 88 7.62 5.45 -3.22
C HIS A 88 8.85 4.60 -3.55
N GLY A 89 9.99 4.96 -2.93
CA GLY A 89 11.18 4.11 -2.87
C GLY A 89 12.15 4.25 -4.04
N ARG A 90 13.42 3.94 -3.77
CA ARG A 90 14.52 3.94 -4.75
C ARG A 90 14.74 2.55 -5.33
N ARG A 91 15.10 2.46 -6.62
CA ARG A 91 15.34 1.18 -7.30
C ARG A 91 16.32 0.29 -6.56
N LEU A 92 17.53 0.80 -6.28
CA LEU A 92 18.60 0.04 -5.64
C LEU A 92 18.27 -0.46 -4.23
N ARG A 93 17.20 0.04 -3.61
CA ARG A 93 16.77 -0.40 -2.29
C ARG A 93 15.71 -1.48 -2.32
N LEU A 94 15.08 -1.72 -3.47
CA LEU A 94 14.01 -2.70 -3.60
C LEU A 94 14.48 -4.06 -3.10
N ARG A 95 13.75 -4.57 -2.11
CA ARG A 95 13.93 -5.91 -1.55
C ARG A 95 12.63 -6.69 -1.65
N VAL A 96 12.76 -7.99 -1.86
CA VAL A 96 11.66 -8.96 -1.81
C VAL A 96 12.17 -10.15 -1.01
N ASP A 97 11.54 -10.44 0.14
CA ASP A 97 12.01 -11.45 1.10
C ASP A 97 13.52 -11.32 1.42
N GLY A 98 13.98 -10.08 1.57
CA GLY A 98 15.39 -9.74 1.82
C GLY A 98 16.32 -9.81 0.61
N VAL A 99 15.91 -10.42 -0.51
CA VAL A 99 16.69 -10.49 -1.77
C VAL A 99 16.88 -9.07 -2.33
N PRO A 100 18.10 -8.64 -2.69
CA PRO A 100 18.36 -7.29 -3.22
C PRO A 100 17.94 -7.17 -4.69
N VAL A 101 16.64 -7.30 -4.97
CA VAL A 101 16.05 -7.25 -6.32
C VAL A 101 16.43 -5.97 -7.05
N GLY A 102 16.51 -4.84 -6.34
CA GLY A 102 16.94 -3.56 -6.89
C GLY A 102 18.34 -3.53 -7.48
N GLU A 103 19.25 -4.37 -6.96
CA GLU A 103 20.63 -4.53 -7.45
C GLU A 103 20.69 -5.53 -8.60
N LEU A 104 19.83 -6.57 -8.57
CA LEU A 104 19.79 -7.63 -9.58
C LEU A 104 19.02 -7.21 -10.85
N ILE A 105 18.06 -6.30 -10.72
CA ILE A 105 17.25 -5.72 -11.80
C ILE A 105 17.49 -4.20 -11.81
N GLY A 106 18.75 -3.83 -12.02
CA GLY A 106 19.20 -2.45 -12.04
C GLY A 106 18.73 -1.65 -13.28
N PRO A 107 19.04 -0.34 -13.32
CA PRO A 107 18.69 0.55 -14.44
C PRO A 107 19.22 0.12 -15.81
N GLU A 108 20.32 -0.64 -15.83
CA GLU A 108 20.93 -1.22 -17.04
C GLU A 108 20.13 -2.41 -17.61
N VAL A 109 19.30 -3.06 -16.78
CA VAL A 109 18.40 -4.15 -17.18
C VAL A 109 17.02 -3.61 -17.52
N VAL A 110 16.45 -2.79 -16.63
CA VAL A 110 15.18 -2.10 -16.85
C VAL A 110 15.37 -0.60 -16.56
N PRO A 111 15.23 0.28 -17.57
CA PRO A 111 15.47 1.71 -17.42
C PRO A 111 14.66 2.34 -16.30
N LEU A 112 15.27 3.32 -15.63
CA LEU A 112 14.57 4.20 -14.69
C LEU A 112 13.70 5.21 -15.46
N PRO A 113 12.62 5.71 -14.85
CA PRO A 113 11.91 6.87 -15.36
C PRO A 113 12.84 8.09 -15.43
N GLU A 114 12.79 8.83 -16.53
CA GLU A 114 13.52 10.09 -16.73
C GLU A 114 12.88 11.26 -15.94
N SER A 115 12.77 11.09 -14.62
CA SER A 115 12.14 12.06 -13.73
C SER A 115 13.14 13.07 -13.16
N GLY A 116 12.81 14.36 -13.26
CA GLY A 116 13.58 15.44 -12.62
C GLY A 116 13.38 15.55 -11.10
N ALA A 117 12.47 14.78 -10.50
CA ALA A 117 12.20 14.81 -9.06
C ALA A 117 13.26 14.08 -8.22
N GLY A 118 14.17 13.34 -8.86
CA GLY A 118 15.15 12.47 -8.20
C GLY A 118 14.55 11.12 -7.79
N GLU A 119 15.39 10.08 -7.73
CA GLU A 119 14.96 8.75 -7.28
C GLU A 119 14.48 8.78 -5.82
N GLY A 120 13.39 8.05 -5.54
CA GLY A 120 12.82 7.94 -4.20
C GLY A 120 11.91 9.09 -3.79
N ALA A 121 11.70 10.10 -4.64
CA ALA A 121 10.59 11.04 -4.49
C ALA A 121 9.26 10.32 -4.76
N GLY A 122 8.23 10.62 -3.97
CA GLY A 122 7.05 9.77 -3.97
C GLY A 122 6.12 9.98 -2.78
N SER A 123 5.29 8.97 -2.49
CA SER A 123 4.49 8.81 -1.27
C SER A 123 3.97 7.38 -1.21
N ILE A 124 3.52 6.94 -0.03
CA ILE A 124 2.70 5.74 0.09
C ILE A 124 1.58 6.00 1.10
N ILE A 125 0.34 5.66 0.69
CA ILE A 125 -0.80 5.60 1.60
C ILE A 125 -1.08 4.13 1.88
N VAL A 126 -1.18 3.77 3.16
CA VAL A 126 -1.49 2.41 3.61
C VAL A 126 -2.73 2.44 4.47
N LEU A 127 -3.72 1.63 4.09
CA LEU A 127 -4.91 1.35 4.89
C LEU A 127 -4.78 -0.05 5.47
N VAL A 128 -4.94 -0.15 6.79
CA VAL A 128 -5.01 -1.42 7.51
C VAL A 128 -6.43 -1.57 8.06
N ALA A 129 -7.05 -2.71 7.79
CA ALA A 129 -8.37 -3.06 8.31
C ALA A 129 -8.29 -4.38 9.08
N THR A 130 -8.97 -4.49 10.21
CA THR A 130 -9.07 -5.75 10.96
C THR A 130 -10.42 -5.91 11.62
N ASP A 131 -10.89 -7.15 11.72
CA ASP A 131 -12.10 -7.52 12.48
C ASP A 131 -11.84 -7.77 13.97
N ALA A 132 -10.58 -7.69 14.42
CA ALA A 132 -10.25 -7.70 15.84
C ALA A 132 -10.91 -6.50 16.57
N PRO A 133 -11.37 -6.67 17.83
CA PRO A 133 -11.98 -5.59 18.59
C PRO A 133 -10.89 -4.68 19.17
N LEU A 134 -10.29 -3.85 18.32
CA LEU A 134 -9.28 -2.88 18.73
C LEU A 134 -9.94 -1.57 19.18
N GLU A 135 -9.39 -1.00 20.25
CA GLU A 135 -9.65 0.40 20.61
C GLU A 135 -8.73 1.36 19.83
N PRO A 136 -8.98 2.69 19.82
CA PRO A 136 -8.19 3.64 19.04
C PRO A 136 -6.66 3.58 19.30
N GLY A 137 -6.25 3.41 20.56
CA GLY A 137 -4.83 3.28 20.92
C GLY A 137 -4.18 2.00 20.38
N GLN A 138 -4.94 0.91 20.28
CA GLN A 138 -4.49 -0.35 19.67
C GLN A 138 -4.40 -0.22 18.15
N CYS A 139 -5.38 0.44 17.50
CA CYS A 139 -5.30 0.77 16.07
C CYS A 139 -4.06 1.61 15.75
N GLU A 140 -3.74 2.62 16.57
CA GLU A 140 -2.54 3.43 16.37
C GLU A 140 -1.26 2.58 16.45
N ARG A 141 -1.18 1.66 17.42
CA ARG A 141 -0.03 0.75 17.55
C ARG A 141 0.11 -0.18 16.34
N VAL A 142 -1.00 -0.69 15.81
CA VAL A 142 -1.04 -1.47 14.56
C VAL A 142 -0.59 -0.61 13.37
N ALA A 143 -1.11 0.60 13.21
CA ALA A 143 -0.73 1.51 12.12
C ALA A 143 0.78 1.81 12.13
N ARG A 144 1.41 1.95 13.30
CA ARG A 144 2.87 2.14 13.41
C ARG A 144 3.68 0.96 12.84
N ARG A 145 3.09 -0.24 12.71
CA ARG A 145 3.78 -1.41 12.14
C ARG A 145 3.94 -1.35 10.63
N VAL A 146 3.12 -0.56 9.96
CA VAL A 146 3.25 -0.31 8.52
C VAL A 146 4.66 0.13 8.15
N ALA A 147 5.31 0.95 8.98
CA ALA A 147 6.68 1.42 8.74
C ALA A 147 7.69 0.26 8.61
N PHE A 148 7.50 -0.85 9.32
CA PHE A 148 8.39 -2.01 9.21
C PHE A 148 8.15 -2.79 7.90
N GLY A 149 6.91 -2.89 7.43
CA GLY A 149 6.61 -3.49 6.13
C GLY A 149 7.20 -2.69 4.97
N ILE A 150 7.05 -1.36 5.00
CA ILE A 150 7.70 -0.44 4.05
C ILE A 150 9.23 -0.58 4.12
N ALA A 151 9.81 -0.67 5.31
CA ALA A 151 11.25 -0.82 5.47
C ALA A 151 11.77 -2.15 4.90
N ARG A 152 11.00 -3.24 5.00
CA ARG A 152 11.36 -4.55 4.44
C ARG A 152 11.37 -4.54 2.91
N SER A 153 10.46 -3.82 2.25
CA SER A 153 10.49 -3.62 0.79
C SER A 153 11.58 -2.63 0.33
N GLY A 154 12.17 -1.89 1.27
CA GLY A 154 13.32 -1.01 1.05
C GLY A 154 13.05 0.48 1.18
N GLY A 155 11.83 0.90 1.52
CA GLY A 155 11.50 2.30 1.81
C GLY A 155 12.25 2.83 3.04
N MET A 156 12.48 4.15 3.10
CA MET A 156 13.20 4.77 4.22
C MET A 156 12.47 5.96 4.85
N GLY A 157 11.27 6.32 4.37
CA GLY A 157 10.71 7.63 4.67
C GLY A 157 11.57 8.72 4.05
N GLU A 158 11.84 8.61 2.75
CA GLU A 158 12.62 9.60 2.01
C GLU A 158 12.07 11.01 2.23
N ARG A 159 12.95 12.03 2.24
CA ARG A 159 12.57 13.44 2.54
C ARG A 159 11.36 13.94 1.75
N SER A 160 11.21 13.46 0.52
CA SER A 160 10.14 13.83 -0.41
C SER A 160 9.06 12.75 -0.53
N SER A 161 8.98 11.82 0.44
CA SER A 161 7.97 10.76 0.51
C SER A 161 6.96 11.03 1.62
N GLY A 162 5.70 11.21 1.24
CA GLY A 162 4.59 11.25 2.19
C GLY A 162 4.16 9.84 2.57
N ASP A 163 4.71 9.31 3.66
CA ASP A 163 4.43 7.93 4.12
C ASP A 163 3.38 7.96 5.23
N PHE A 164 2.14 7.55 4.91
CA PHE A 164 1.01 7.58 5.85
C PHE A 164 0.35 6.22 6.00
N ALA A 165 -0.09 5.96 7.23
CA ALA A 165 -0.83 4.76 7.60
C ALA A 165 -2.11 5.13 8.35
N LEU A 166 -3.21 4.47 8.01
CA LEU A 166 -4.47 4.51 8.75
C LEU A 166 -4.87 3.09 9.11
N CYS A 167 -5.21 2.86 10.38
CA CYS A 167 -5.76 1.59 10.83
C CYS A 167 -7.21 1.78 11.29
N LEU A 168 -8.11 0.93 10.81
CA LEU A 168 -9.49 0.85 11.24
C LEU A 168 -9.83 -0.56 11.70
N ALA A 169 -10.68 -0.66 12.72
CA ALA A 169 -11.12 -1.94 13.28
C ALA A 169 -12.64 -2.05 13.21
N THR A 170 -13.13 -3.22 12.77
CA THR A 170 -14.56 -3.51 12.60
C THR A 170 -15.11 -4.43 13.71
N GLY A 171 -14.26 -4.83 14.67
CA GLY A 171 -14.67 -5.72 15.76
C GLY A 171 -15.63 -5.09 16.77
N ASN A 172 -15.68 -3.77 16.88
CA ASN A 172 -16.72 -3.06 17.64
C ASN A 172 -17.71 -2.41 16.64
N ALA A 173 -18.99 -2.72 16.77
CA ALA A 173 -20.06 -2.23 15.89
C ALA A 173 -21.05 -1.34 16.66
N ASN A 174 -21.93 -0.64 15.94
CA ASN A 174 -22.99 0.22 16.48
C ASN A 174 -22.49 1.38 17.36
N LEU A 175 -21.34 1.98 17.01
CA LEU A 175 -20.74 3.09 17.76
C LEU A 175 -21.44 4.44 17.57
N GLU A 176 -22.46 4.51 16.71
CA GLU A 176 -23.32 5.68 16.54
C GLU A 176 -24.40 5.79 17.63
N GLU A 177 -24.44 4.84 18.58
CA GLU A 177 -25.35 4.87 19.72
C GLU A 177 -25.13 6.12 20.59
N THR A 178 -26.21 6.86 20.85
CA THR A 178 -26.17 8.12 21.61
C THR A 178 -26.36 7.92 23.11
N SER A 179 -26.26 6.68 23.61
CA SER A 179 -26.34 6.39 25.04
C SER A 179 -25.15 7.03 25.77
N PRO A 180 -25.32 7.44 27.05
CA PRO A 180 -24.21 8.01 27.83
C PRO A 180 -23.00 7.07 27.99
N GLU A 181 -23.23 5.76 27.87
CA GLU A 181 -22.21 4.72 27.91
C GLU A 181 -22.46 3.73 26.77
N VAL A 182 -21.37 3.30 26.12
CA VAL A 182 -21.39 2.26 25.07
C VAL A 182 -20.40 1.16 25.48
N PRO A 183 -20.85 -0.11 25.61
CA PRO A 183 -19.94 -1.20 25.95
C PRO A 183 -19.00 -1.51 24.78
N LEU A 184 -17.71 -1.67 25.07
CA LEU A 184 -16.69 -2.03 24.08
C LEU A 184 -16.01 -3.35 24.42
N ARG A 185 -15.59 -4.06 23.39
CA ARG A 185 -14.60 -5.13 23.50
C ARG A 185 -13.22 -4.56 23.20
N MET A 186 -12.22 -5.10 23.88
CA MET A 186 -10.83 -4.77 23.65
C MET A 186 -10.05 -6.07 23.52
N LEU A 187 -9.19 -6.17 22.50
CA LEU A 187 -8.25 -7.27 22.39
C LEU A 187 -7.29 -7.23 23.59
N ASN A 188 -7.00 -8.39 24.18
CA ASN A 188 -5.99 -8.47 25.22
C ASN A 188 -4.62 -8.08 24.63
N ASP A 189 -3.93 -7.12 25.25
CA ASP A 189 -2.65 -6.62 24.78
C ASP A 189 -1.57 -7.71 24.64
N GLY A 190 -1.64 -8.79 25.43
CA GLY A 190 -0.72 -9.93 25.29
C GLY A 190 -0.94 -10.77 24.03
N ARG A 191 -1.95 -10.46 23.21
CA ARG A 191 -2.28 -11.16 21.95
C ARG A 191 -2.07 -10.30 20.70
N ILE A 192 -1.77 -9.00 20.87
CA ILE A 192 -1.75 -8.06 19.74
C ILE A 192 -0.56 -8.24 18.79
N ASP A 193 0.51 -8.90 19.25
CA ASP A 193 1.72 -9.10 18.43
C ASP A 193 1.43 -9.91 17.16
N ALA A 194 0.47 -10.84 17.20
CA ALA A 194 0.03 -11.56 16.01
C ALA A 194 -0.54 -10.61 14.93
N LEU A 195 -1.25 -9.55 15.32
CA LEU A 195 -1.71 -8.53 14.37
C LEU A 195 -0.56 -7.66 13.88
N TYR A 196 0.47 -7.42 14.69
CA TYR A 196 1.65 -6.68 14.25
C TYR A 196 2.41 -7.43 13.17
N GLU A 197 2.71 -8.71 13.40
CA GLU A 197 3.38 -9.55 12.41
C GLU A 197 2.57 -9.64 11.12
N ALA A 198 1.27 -9.94 11.24
CA ALA A 198 0.34 -9.96 10.12
C ALA A 198 0.31 -8.65 9.32
N THR A 199 0.34 -7.50 10.01
CA THR A 199 0.37 -6.18 9.36
C THR A 199 1.66 -5.97 8.58
N ILE A 200 2.81 -6.34 9.17
CA ILE A 200 4.12 -6.16 8.51
C ILE A 200 4.18 -6.98 7.23
N ASP A 201 3.81 -8.26 7.31
CA ASP A 201 3.86 -9.18 6.17
C ASP A 201 2.84 -8.79 5.08
N ALA A 202 1.63 -8.38 5.47
CA ALA A 202 0.60 -7.94 4.52
C ALA A 202 0.99 -6.63 3.82
N VAL A 203 1.66 -5.70 4.49
CA VAL A 203 2.17 -4.47 3.86
C VAL A 203 3.27 -4.78 2.85
N GLU A 204 4.24 -5.61 3.22
CA GLU A 204 5.33 -6.02 2.33
C GLU A 204 4.80 -6.68 1.05
N GLU A 205 3.87 -7.63 1.19
CA GLU A 205 3.23 -8.29 0.05
C GLU A 205 2.37 -7.33 -0.78
N SER A 206 1.59 -6.44 -0.15
CA SER A 206 0.74 -5.49 -0.87
C SER A 206 1.56 -4.55 -1.77
N ILE A 207 2.75 -4.12 -1.31
CA ILE A 207 3.65 -3.29 -2.12
C ILE A 207 4.15 -4.08 -3.33
N LEU A 208 4.52 -5.35 -3.13
CA LEU A 208 4.95 -6.22 -4.23
C LEU A 208 3.82 -6.50 -5.23
N ASN A 209 2.61 -6.78 -4.75
CA ASN A 209 1.44 -7.02 -5.59
C ASN A 209 1.12 -5.78 -6.45
N ALA A 210 1.21 -4.57 -5.87
CA ALA A 210 1.03 -3.34 -6.61
C ALA A 210 2.00 -3.22 -7.79
N MET A 211 3.26 -3.62 -7.60
CA MET A 211 4.29 -3.57 -8.65
C MET A 211 4.12 -4.66 -9.70
N LEU A 212 3.73 -5.88 -9.29
CA LEU A 212 3.56 -7.03 -10.18
C LEU A 212 2.29 -6.94 -11.03
N ALA A 213 1.22 -6.35 -10.50
CA ALA A 213 -0.03 -6.14 -11.23
C ALA A 213 0.02 -4.94 -12.19
N SER A 214 1.12 -4.18 -12.19
CA SER A 214 1.23 -2.93 -12.94
C SER A 214 2.01 -3.10 -14.25
N ASP A 215 1.31 -2.90 -15.37
CA ASP A 215 1.91 -2.89 -16.70
C ASP A 215 2.76 -1.64 -16.99
N THR A 216 3.66 -1.77 -17.98
CA THR A 216 4.42 -0.63 -18.52
C THR A 216 3.45 0.43 -19.03
N MET A 217 3.66 1.68 -18.63
CA MET A 217 2.77 2.79 -18.98
C MET A 217 3.51 3.90 -19.71
N THR A 218 2.91 4.39 -20.79
CA THR A 218 3.28 5.67 -21.42
C THR A 218 2.28 6.73 -21.00
N GLY A 219 2.76 7.74 -20.27
CA GLY A 219 1.95 8.84 -19.79
C GLY A 219 2.16 10.12 -20.59
N ARG A 220 1.95 11.25 -19.91
CA ARG A 220 2.10 12.60 -20.45
C ARG A 220 3.44 12.79 -21.16
N SER A 221 3.40 13.49 -22.30
CA SER A 221 4.59 13.86 -23.08
C SER A 221 5.46 12.67 -23.49
N GLY A 222 4.87 11.47 -23.64
CA GLY A 222 5.59 10.26 -24.06
C GLY A 222 6.48 9.66 -22.99
N ARG A 223 6.36 10.09 -21.72
CA ARG A 223 7.14 9.53 -20.61
C ARG A 223 6.75 8.08 -20.36
N VAL A 224 7.75 7.22 -20.20
CA VAL A 224 7.55 5.78 -19.99
C VAL A 224 8.00 5.39 -18.59
N VAL A 225 7.21 4.54 -17.94
CA VAL A 225 7.58 3.81 -16.73
C VAL A 225 7.39 2.32 -16.99
N HIS A 226 8.44 1.54 -16.79
CA HIS A 226 8.43 0.10 -17.04
C HIS A 226 7.85 -0.69 -15.87
N ALA A 227 7.13 -1.76 -16.17
CA ALA A 227 6.71 -2.78 -15.20
C ALA A 227 7.92 -3.49 -14.59
N LEU A 228 7.75 -4.08 -13.40
CA LEU A 228 8.67 -5.07 -12.86
C LEU A 228 8.47 -6.41 -13.62
N PRO A 229 9.45 -6.91 -14.40
CA PRO A 229 9.22 -8.11 -15.19
C PRO A 229 9.16 -9.37 -14.31
N PRO A 230 8.05 -10.14 -14.30
CA PRO A 230 7.90 -11.30 -13.40
C PRO A 230 8.98 -12.37 -13.60
N ASP A 231 9.40 -12.60 -14.84
CA ASP A 231 10.44 -13.59 -15.15
C ASP A 231 11.81 -13.21 -14.56
N LEU A 232 12.14 -11.91 -14.57
CA LEU A 232 13.39 -11.40 -13.98
C LEU A 232 13.33 -11.45 -12.46
N LEU A 233 12.18 -11.11 -11.86
CA LEU A 233 11.98 -11.28 -10.42
C LEU A 233 12.15 -12.75 -10.03
N ALA A 234 11.47 -13.66 -10.72
CA ALA A 234 11.58 -15.09 -10.44
C ALA A 234 13.01 -15.61 -10.61
N ALA A 235 13.76 -15.11 -11.60
CA ALA A 235 15.18 -15.43 -11.77
C ALA A 235 16.03 -14.92 -10.59
N ALA A 236 15.81 -13.68 -10.13
CA ALA A 236 16.49 -13.11 -8.97
C ALA A 236 16.23 -13.91 -7.69
N MET A 237 14.98 -14.31 -7.44
CA MET A 237 14.60 -15.14 -6.29
C MET A 237 15.27 -16.53 -6.33
N ARG A 238 15.35 -17.16 -7.51
CA ARG A 238 16.05 -18.44 -7.68
C ARG A 238 17.55 -18.32 -7.47
N GLN A 239 18.18 -17.25 -7.97
CA GLN A 239 19.62 -17.01 -7.78
C GLN A 239 19.97 -16.91 -6.28
N ALA A 240 19.17 -16.17 -5.51
CA ALA A 240 19.36 -16.04 -4.07
C ALA A 240 19.22 -17.40 -3.35
N SER A 241 18.19 -18.19 -3.71
CA SER A 241 17.95 -19.52 -3.15
C SER A 241 19.05 -20.54 -3.49
N GLY A 242 19.66 -20.43 -4.67
CA GLY A 242 20.79 -21.28 -5.06
C GLY A 242 22.10 -20.95 -4.33
N SER A 243 22.33 -19.66 -4.02
CA SER A 243 23.54 -19.20 -3.34
C SER A 243 23.61 -19.56 -1.85
N SER A 244 22.46 -19.73 -1.18
CA SER A 244 22.40 -20.12 0.23
C SER A 244 22.80 -21.58 0.48
N THR A 245 22.75 -22.44 -0.54
CA THR A 245 23.11 -23.87 -0.40
C THR A 245 24.63 -24.10 -0.42
N THR A 246 25.41 -23.16 -0.95
CA THR A 246 26.88 -23.29 -1.11
C THR A 246 27.71 -22.69 0.03
N SER A 247 27.08 -22.10 1.06
CA SER A 247 27.78 -21.42 2.17
C SER A 247 27.76 -22.22 3.50
N SER A 248 27.81 -23.54 3.43
CA SER A 248 28.01 -24.40 4.61
C SER A 248 29.29 -25.24 4.46
N THR A 249 30.42 -24.62 4.80
CA THR A 249 31.68 -25.28 5.19
C THR A 249 32.36 -24.47 6.26
#